data_AF-A0A1Q8LEY6-F1
#
_entry.id   AF-A0A1Q8LEY6-F1
#
_cell.length_a   1.000
_cell.length_b   1.000
_cell.length_c   1.000
_cell.angle_alpha   90.00
_cell.angle_beta   90.00
_cell.angle_gamma   90.00
#
_symmetry.space_group_name_H-M   'P 1'
#
loop_
_entity.id
_entity.type
_entity.pdbx_description
1 polymer ?
#
loop_
_entity_poly.entity_id
_entity_poly.type
_entity_poly.pdbx_seq_one_letter_code
_entity_poly.pdbx_strand_id
1 'polypeptide(L)' 'MPPAPRPRTDDDLPACVTVLRAVHDTDRYPSTWPADPVAFLSPPGLVTALVVTAGGSRGTPPC' A
#
# COMPACT_ATOMS: atom_id res chain seq x y z
N MET A 1 -20.57 0.74 4.82
CA MET A 1 -19.88 1.99 4.42
C MET A 1 -18.40 1.72 4.55
N PRO A 2 -17.59 1.88 3.48
CA PRO A 2 -16.14 1.71 3.62
C PRO A 2 -15.57 2.75 4.60
N PRO A 3 -14.50 2.43 5.32
CA PRO A 3 -13.87 3.38 6.24
C PRO A 3 -13.40 4.62 5.49
N ALA A 4 -13.55 5.79 6.13
CA ALA A 4 -13.10 7.05 5.55
C ALA A 4 -11.56 7.10 5.49
N PRO A 5 -10.99 7.69 4.43
CA PRO A 5 -9.55 7.91 4.34
C PRO A 5 -9.09 8.90 5.41
N ARG A 6 -7.93 8.63 6.01
CA ARG A 6 -7.24 9.53 6.95
C ARG A 6 -5.82 9.85 6.45
N PRO A 7 -5.20 10.97 6.88
CA PRO A 7 -3.79 11.23 6.65
C PRO A 7 -2.92 10.04 7.09
N ARG A 8 -1.99 9.65 6.22
CA ARG A 8 -1.00 8.61 6.49
C ARG A 8 0.06 9.15 7.45
N THR A 9 0.44 8.35 8.44
CA THR A 9 1.59 8.61 9.31
C THR A 9 2.73 7.66 8.99
N ASP A 10 3.92 7.91 9.55
CA ASP A 10 5.07 7.04 9.33
C ASP A 10 4.86 5.62 9.88
N ASP A 11 4.04 5.46 10.93
CA ASP A 11 3.63 4.16 11.46
C ASP A 11 2.83 3.30 10.47
N ASP A 12 2.20 3.91 9.46
CA ASP A 12 1.46 3.18 8.44
C ASP A 12 2.40 2.60 7.35
N LEU A 13 3.63 3.10 7.22
CA LEU A 13 4.54 2.72 6.14
C LEU A 13 4.84 1.22 6.11
N PRO A 14 5.14 0.53 7.23
CA PRO A 14 5.35 -0.92 7.21
C PRO A 14 4.15 -1.70 6.66
N ALA A 15 2.93 -1.28 7.00
CA ALA A 15 1.71 -1.90 6.50
C ALA A 15 1.51 -1.58 5.00
N CYS A 16 1.74 -0.33 4.58
CA CYS A 16 1.69 0.05 3.16
C CYS A 16 2.73 -0.69 2.31
N VAL A 17 3.94 -0.94 2.82
CA VAL A 17 4.96 -1.74 2.13
C VAL A 17 4.50 -3.19 1.97
N THR A 18 3.82 -3.75 2.97
CA THR A 18 3.24 -5.09 2.88
C THR A 18 2.17 -5.18 1.79
N VAL A 19 1.31 -4.16 1.70
CA VAL A 19 0.31 -4.05 0.62
C VAL A 19 1.01 -3.89 -0.75
N LEU A 20 2.03 -3.04 -0.84
CA LEU A 20 2.81 -2.85 -2.06
C LEU A 20 3.47 -4.16 -2.52
N ARG A 21 3.95 -4.99 -1.58
CA ARG A 21 4.49 -6.31 -1.88
C ARG A 21 3.44 -7.24 -2.48
N ALA A 22 2.23 -7.26 -1.91
CA ALA A 22 1.14 -8.08 -2.45
C ALA A 22 0.74 -7.66 -3.88
N VAL A 23 0.77 -6.35 -4.18
CA VAL A 23 0.53 -5.81 -5.54
C VAL A 23 1.68 -6.15 -6.47
N HIS A 24 2.93 -6.10 -6.00
CA HIS A 24 4.09 -6.52 -6.80
C HIS A 24 4.00 -8.00 -7.20
N ASP A 25 3.62 -8.85 -6.26
CA ASP A 25 3.55 -10.29 -6.49
C ASP A 25 2.37 -10.66 -7.40
N THR A 26 1.24 -9.98 -7.27
CA THR A 26 0.00 -10.30 -8.01
C THR A 26 -0.07 -9.59 -9.37
N ASP A 27 0.14 -8.27 -9.35
CA ASP A 27 -0.10 -7.38 -10.50
C ASP A 27 1.20 -6.96 -11.19
N ARG A 28 2.36 -7.41 -10.67
CA ARG A 28 3.68 -7.01 -11.16
C ARG A 28 3.84 -5.49 -11.15
N TYR A 29 3.28 -4.83 -10.14
CA TYR A 29 3.47 -3.41 -9.89
C TYR A 29 4.04 -3.14 -8.49
N PRO A 30 5.13 -2.37 -8.37
CA PRO A 30 5.98 -1.87 -9.46
C PRO A 30 6.62 -3.06 -10.21
N SER A 31 6.89 -2.96 -11.51
CA SER A 31 7.40 -4.11 -12.27
C SER A 31 8.76 -4.62 -11.78
N THR A 32 9.57 -3.71 -11.27
CA THR A 32 10.78 -4.02 -10.51
C THR A 32 10.55 -3.60 -9.07
N TRP A 33 10.85 -4.49 -8.13
CA TRP A 33 10.79 -4.14 -6.72
C TRP A 33 11.85 -3.08 -6.40
N PRO A 34 11.48 -1.94 -5.78
CA PRO A 34 12.44 -0.87 -5.45
C PRO A 34 13.37 -1.32 -4.32
N ALA A 35 14.61 -0.81 -4.35
CA ALA A 35 15.59 -1.03 -3.28
C ALA A 35 15.12 -0.43 -1.94
N ASP A 36 14.43 0.71 -2.01
CA ASP A 36 13.78 1.36 -0.87
C ASP A 36 12.27 1.49 -1.14
N PRO A 37 11.44 0.58 -0.62
CA PRO A 37 10.00 0.63 -0.79
C PRO A 37 9.34 1.75 0.03
N VAL A 38 9.99 2.24 1.09
CA VAL A 38 9.46 3.35 1.90
C VAL A 38 9.65 4.66 1.13
N ALA A 39 10.84 4.91 0.58
CA ALA A 39 11.09 6.07 -0.27
C ALA A 39 10.24 6.05 -1.56
N PHE A 40 9.93 4.85 -2.09
CA PHE A 40 8.98 4.70 -3.19
C PHE A 40 7.56 5.17 -2.80
N LEU A 41 7.12 4.84 -1.58
CA LEU A 41 5.82 5.25 -1.05
C LEU A 41 5.79 6.68 -0.52
N SER A 42 6.96 7.27 -0.24
CA SER A 42 7.14 8.62 0.33
C SER A 42 8.26 9.37 -0.41
N PRO A 43 8.08 9.67 -1.70
CA PRO A 43 9.09 10.38 -2.46
C PRO A 43 9.24 11.84 -1.98
N PRO A 44 10.40 12.47 -2.19
CA PRO A 44 10.56 13.89 -1.93
C PRO A 44 9.56 14.71 -2.75
N GLY A 45 8.91 15.69 -2.12
CA GLY A 45 7.86 16.49 -2.75
C GLY A 45 6.45 15.89 -2.69
N LEU A 46 6.25 14.80 -1.93
CA LEU A 46 4.92 14.27 -1.64
C LEU A 46 4.05 15.35 -0.97
N VAL A 47 2.94 15.73 -1.62
CA VAL A 47 2.02 16.76 -1.13
C VAL A 47 1.11 16.21 -0.02
N THR A 48 0.57 15.01 -0.22
CA THR A 48 -0.25 14.31 0.79
C THR A 48 -0.33 12.82 0.47
N ALA A 49 -0.50 12.00 1.50
CA ALA A 49 -0.85 10.59 1.38
C ALA A 49 -1.94 10.25 2.38
N LEU A 50 -2.90 9.44 1.93
CA LEU A 50 -4.03 8.98 2.74
C LEU A 50 -4.00 7.46 2.83
N VAL A 51 -4.49 6.93 3.95
CA VAL A 51 -4.68 5.50 4.16
C VAL A 51 -6.13 5.20 4.53
N VAL A 52 -6.56 4.01 4.12
CA VAL A 52 -7.84 3.42 4.51
C VAL A 52 -7.54 2.02 5.02
N THR A 53 -7.91 1.73 6.25
CA THR A 53 -7.82 0.38 6.79
C THR A 53 -9.04 -0.41 6.32
N ALA A 54 -8.88 -1.30 5.35
CA ALA A 54 -9.95 -2.21 4.97
C ALA A 54 -10.11 -3.30 6.05
N GLY A 55 -11.35 -3.53 6.52
CA GLY A 55 -11.67 -4.77 7.22
C GLY A 55 -11.64 -5.93 6.21
N GLY A 56 -10.78 -6.93 6.42
CA GLY A 56 -10.57 -8.07 5.49
C GLY A 56 -11.86 -8.82 5.14
N SER A 57 -11.99 -9.47 3.98
CA SER A 57 -11.06 -10.41 3.34
C SER A 57 -10.89 -10.16 1.83
N ARG A 58 -9.66 -10.35 1.31
CA ARG A 58 -9.47 -10.56 -0.14
C ARG A 58 -9.93 -11.98 -0.42
N GLY A 59 -11.18 -12.14 -0.86
CA GLY A 59 -11.77 -13.44 -1.14
C GLY A 59 -10.90 -14.28 -2.08
N THR A 60 -10.75 -15.56 -1.77
CA THR A 60 -10.19 -16.57 -2.65
C THR A 60 -10.90 -16.50 -4.01
N PRO A 61 -10.20 -16.42 -5.16
CA PRO A 61 -10.87 -16.52 -6.46
C PRO A 61 -11.54 -17.90 -6.56
N PRO A 62 -12.78 -18.02 -7.08
CA PRO A 62 -13.41 -19.33 -7.27
C PRO A 62 -12.63 -20.17 -8.29
N CYS A 63 -12.56 -21.48 -8.02
CA CYS A 63 -11.93 -22.51 -8.86
C CYS A 63 -12.53 -22.60 -10.27
#